data_AF-A0A2N8M9Q6-F1
#
_entry.id   AF-A0A2N8M9Q6-F1
#
_cell.length_a   1.000
_cell.length_b   1.000
_cell.length_c   1.000
_cell.angle_alpha   90.00
_cell.angle_beta   90.00
_cell.angle_gamma   90.00
#
_symmetry.space_group_name_H-M   'P 1'
#
loop_
_entity.id
_entity.type
_entity.pdbx_description
1 polymer ?
#
loop_
_entity_poly.entity_id
_entity_poly.type
_entity_poly.pdbx_seq_one_letter_code
_entity_poly.pdbx_strand_id
1 'polypeptide(L)'
;MPKLPKWPPWVKPLTAVSTPAASRLEGSERRPAPKAEFLGPADPKETLSVTNRWPPPLARASRSRATGAAAVALKARAARAARAIIKSRAQTFARIPALLDNIEPELSILTPRQMAARAAQLFRNELAMPRGFGGEVPAMNLKAAAWYGRYLRAKESQLRRRRAQ
;
A
#
# COMPACT_ATOMS: atom_id res chain seq x y z
N MET A 1 -24.40 -19.36 -26.26
CA MET A 1 -24.03 -18.69 -24.99
C MET A 1 -22.62 -19.12 -24.59
N PRO A 2 -21.63 -18.22 -24.56
CA PRO A 2 -20.27 -18.60 -24.17
C PRO A 2 -20.22 -18.87 -22.67
N LYS A 3 -19.68 -20.04 -22.30
CA LYS A 3 -19.53 -20.49 -20.91
C LYS A 3 -18.41 -19.66 -20.25
N LEU A 4 -18.75 -18.99 -19.15
CA LEU A 4 -17.79 -18.27 -18.30
C LEU A 4 -16.70 -19.23 -17.77
N PRO A 5 -15.43 -18.79 -17.67
CA PRO A 5 -14.36 -19.61 -17.12
C PRO A 5 -14.61 -19.90 -15.65
N LYS A 6 -14.46 -21.17 -15.28
CA LYS A 6 -14.61 -21.67 -13.91
C LYS A 6 -13.41 -21.22 -13.09
N TRP A 7 -13.62 -20.33 -12.12
CA TRP A 7 -12.56 -19.81 -11.27
C TRP A 7 -12.02 -20.89 -10.32
N PRO A 8 -10.71 -20.87 -9.98
CA PRO A 8 -10.13 -21.78 -8.99
C PRO A 8 -10.75 -21.59 -7.59
N PRO A 9 -10.79 -22.64 -6.75
CA PRO A 9 -11.53 -22.63 -5.47
C PRO A 9 -10.99 -21.65 -4.40
N TRP A 10 -9.86 -20.98 -4.64
CA TRP A 10 -9.26 -20.00 -3.75
C TRP A 10 -9.45 -18.54 -4.21
N VAL A 11 -10.16 -18.29 -5.31
CA VAL A 11 -10.46 -16.93 -5.80
C VAL A 11 -11.86 -16.53 -5.32
N LYS A 12 -11.93 -15.65 -4.31
CA LYS A 12 -13.19 -15.03 -3.91
C LYS A 12 -13.56 -13.96 -4.95
N PRO A 13 -14.74 -14.02 -5.58
CA PRO A 13 -15.20 -12.95 -6.45
C PRO A 13 -15.38 -11.67 -5.64
N LEU A 14 -14.87 -10.54 -6.15
CA LEU A 14 -15.13 -9.22 -5.60
C LEU A 14 -16.61 -8.91 -5.81
N THR A 15 -17.41 -9.11 -4.76
CA THR A 15 -18.80 -8.64 -4.71
C THR A 15 -18.81 -7.12 -4.85
N ALA A 16 -19.58 -6.63 -5.81
CA ALA A 16 -19.80 -5.23 -6.06
C ALA A 16 -20.16 -4.49 -4.76
N VAL A 17 -19.38 -3.45 -4.44
CA VAL A 17 -19.70 -2.54 -3.34
C VAL A 17 -20.95 -1.78 -3.74
N SER A 18 -22.06 -2.12 -3.07
CA SER A 18 -23.32 -1.40 -3.14
C SER A 18 -23.09 0.02 -2.60
N THR A 19 -23.28 1.02 -3.44
CA THR A 19 -23.36 2.43 -3.08
C THR A 19 -24.67 2.66 -2.33
N PRO A 20 -24.69 3.14 -1.08
CA PRO A 20 -25.93 3.63 -0.51
C PRO A 20 -26.25 5.01 -1.08
N ALA A 21 -27.49 5.13 -1.50
CA ALA A 21 -28.11 6.28 -2.11
C ALA A 21 -28.06 7.53 -1.21
N ALA A 22 -27.99 8.68 -1.87
CA ALA A 22 -28.19 9.99 -1.27
C ALA A 22 -29.62 10.13 -0.75
N SER A 23 -29.79 10.10 0.58
CA SER A 23 -31.04 10.49 1.23
C SER A 23 -30.94 11.94 1.71
N ARG A 24 -31.56 12.78 0.89
CA ARG A 24 -32.21 14.06 1.17
C ARG A 24 -32.75 14.16 2.59
N LEU A 25 -32.34 15.18 3.34
CA LEU A 25 -33.05 15.68 4.51
C LEU A 25 -33.26 17.19 4.33
N GLU A 26 -34.46 17.52 3.89
CA GLU A 26 -35.09 18.81 4.13
C GLU A 26 -35.49 18.91 5.62
N GLY A 27 -35.51 20.14 6.17
CA GLY A 27 -36.09 20.40 7.48
C GLY A 27 -35.31 21.39 8.35
N SER A 28 -35.00 22.58 7.82
CA SER A 28 -34.49 23.71 8.61
C SER A 28 -35.67 24.49 9.21
N GLU A 29 -36.30 23.96 10.27
CA GLU A 29 -37.23 24.73 11.08
C GLU A 29 -36.49 25.72 11.99
N ARG A 30 -36.74 27.01 11.74
CA ARG A 30 -36.29 28.13 12.54
C ARG A 30 -36.91 28.05 13.93
N ARG A 31 -36.09 27.93 14.98
CA ARG A 31 -36.50 28.27 16.35
C ARG A 31 -36.12 29.73 16.66
N PRO A 32 -37.04 30.54 17.18
CA PRO A 32 -36.75 31.92 17.56
C PRO A 32 -35.93 31.99 18.86
N ALA A 33 -35.05 32.98 18.92
CA ALA A 33 -34.20 33.30 20.06
C ALA A 33 -35.03 33.71 21.30
N PRO A 34 -34.69 33.25 22.51
CA PRO A 34 -35.20 33.85 23.73
C PRO A 34 -34.48 35.17 24.05
N LYS A 35 -35.27 36.09 24.58
CA LYS A 35 -35.03 37.50 24.84
C LYS A 35 -33.81 37.74 25.74
N ALA A 36 -33.11 38.84 25.46
CA ALA A 36 -32.08 39.41 26.30
C ALA A 36 -32.70 39.90 27.62
N GLU A 37 -32.39 39.20 28.71
CA GLU A 37 -32.66 39.67 30.07
C GLU A 37 -31.39 40.34 30.62
N PHE A 38 -31.51 41.66 30.70
CA PHE A 38 -30.87 42.60 31.61
C PHE A 38 -29.87 42.01 32.64
N LEU A 39 -28.58 42.34 32.47
CA LEU A 39 -27.56 42.24 33.52
C LEU A 39 -27.00 43.65 33.75
N GLY A 40 -27.31 44.20 34.92
CA GLY A 40 -26.72 45.45 35.41
C GLY A 40 -25.20 45.35 35.60
N PRO A 41 -24.51 46.48 35.80
CA PRO A 41 -23.06 46.51 35.82
C PRO A 41 -22.56 46.03 37.19
N ALA A 42 -21.74 44.98 37.17
CA ALA A 42 -20.89 44.61 38.30
C ALA A 42 -19.48 44.38 37.77
N ASP A 43 -18.70 45.45 37.69
CA ASP A 43 -17.26 45.35 37.95
C ASP A 43 -17.09 45.06 39.46
N PRO A 44 -16.04 44.33 39.93
CA PRO A 44 -14.68 44.44 39.41
C PRO A 44 -13.84 43.14 39.38
N LYS A 45 -12.74 43.20 38.63
CA LYS A 45 -11.42 42.60 38.89
C LYS A 45 -11.30 41.10 39.28
N GLU A 46 -10.30 40.48 38.66
CA GLU A 46 -9.67 39.20 39.04
C GLU A 46 -10.47 37.92 38.78
N THR A 47 -10.36 37.41 37.56
CA THR A 47 -10.11 35.97 37.38
C THR A 47 -9.17 35.76 36.19
N LEU A 48 -7.88 35.83 36.49
CA LEU A 48 -6.83 35.21 35.67
C LEU A 48 -7.12 33.71 35.54
N SER A 49 -7.91 33.33 34.55
CA SER A 49 -8.20 31.93 34.21
C SER A 49 -7.42 31.51 32.97
N VAL A 50 -6.09 31.65 33.02
CA VAL A 50 -5.18 31.02 32.05
C VAL A 50 -5.05 29.54 32.43
N THR A 51 -6.09 28.75 32.16
CA THR A 51 -6.03 27.28 32.32
C THR A 51 -6.56 26.51 31.11
N ASN A 52 -6.78 27.18 29.97
CA ASN A 52 -7.13 26.52 28.70
C ASN A 52 -5.91 26.20 27.83
N ARG A 53 -4.84 25.60 28.39
CA ARG A 53 -3.74 25.03 27.59
C ARG A 53 -3.58 23.53 27.85
N TRP A 54 -4.62 22.80 27.49
CA TRP A 54 -4.54 21.37 27.25
C TRP A 54 -4.21 21.11 25.77
N PRO A 55 -3.35 20.13 25.42
CA PRO A 55 -2.73 19.17 26.32
C PRO A 55 -1.32 19.56 26.77
N PRO A 56 -0.86 19.03 27.93
CA PRO A 56 0.46 19.28 28.46
C PRO A 56 1.54 18.80 27.48
N PRO A 57 2.72 19.45 27.47
CA PRO A 57 3.81 19.14 26.54
C PRO A 57 4.22 17.66 26.56
N LEU A 58 4.13 16.99 27.72
CA LEU A 58 4.42 15.57 27.87
C LEU A 58 3.41 14.67 27.13
N ALA A 59 2.12 15.00 27.15
CA ALA A 59 1.08 14.27 26.43
C ALA A 59 1.15 14.49 24.91
N ARG A 60 1.78 15.59 24.45
CA ARG A 60 2.07 15.82 23.04
C ARG A 60 3.29 15.01 22.59
N ALA A 61 4.33 14.93 23.42
CA ALA A 61 5.53 14.14 23.16
C ALA A 61 5.31 12.62 23.23
N SER A 62 4.39 12.13 24.08
CA SER A 62 3.99 10.72 24.09
C SER A 62 3.16 10.35 22.87
N ARG A 63 2.24 11.23 22.44
CA ARG A 63 1.48 11.05 21.20
C ARG A 63 2.35 11.08 19.95
N SER A 64 3.33 11.99 19.85
CA SER A 64 4.23 12.03 18.69
C SER A 64 5.14 10.78 18.61
N ARG A 65 5.57 10.24 19.76
CA ARG A 65 6.30 8.98 19.82
C ARG A 65 5.43 7.78 19.48
N ALA A 66 4.18 7.74 19.95
CA ALA A 66 3.22 6.70 19.60
C ALA A 66 2.86 6.71 18.11
N THR A 67 2.68 7.89 17.50
CA THR A 67 2.43 8.01 16.05
C THR A 67 3.67 7.64 15.24
N GLY A 68 4.88 7.99 15.71
CA GLY A 68 6.13 7.54 15.11
C GLY A 68 6.30 6.02 15.15
N ALA A 69 6.05 5.40 16.30
CA ALA A 69 6.11 3.94 16.47
C ALA A 69 5.07 3.22 15.61
N ALA A 70 3.84 3.75 15.53
CA ALA A 70 2.79 3.22 14.67
C ALA A 70 3.16 3.31 13.18
N ALA A 71 3.76 4.42 12.74
CA ALA A 71 4.22 4.60 11.37
C ALA A 71 5.35 3.61 11.01
N VAL A 72 6.30 3.37 11.93
CA VAL A 72 7.36 2.37 11.75
C VAL A 72 6.79 0.96 11.68
N ALA A 73 5.87 0.60 12.58
CA ALA A 73 5.21 -0.70 12.58
C ALA A 73 4.42 -0.94 11.29
N LEU A 74 3.71 0.08 10.79
CA LEU A 74 2.99 0.04 9.52
C LEU A 74 3.95 -0.17 8.34
N LYS A 75 5.04 0.59 8.25
CA LYS A 75 6.08 0.42 7.22
C LYS A 75 6.67 -0.98 7.25
N ALA A 76 6.97 -1.52 8.43
CA ALA A 76 7.50 -2.87 8.59
C ALA A 76 6.48 -3.95 8.15
N ARG A 77 5.19 -3.78 8.47
CA ARG A 77 4.12 -4.68 8.02
C ARG A 77 3.95 -4.62 6.50
N ALA A 78 3.93 -3.43 5.91
CA ALA A 78 3.85 -3.23 4.47
C ALA A 78 5.05 -3.86 3.75
N ALA A 79 6.27 -3.68 4.27
CA ALA A 79 7.48 -4.28 3.71
C ALA A 79 7.44 -5.82 3.75
N ARG A 80 6.96 -6.41 4.86
CA ARG A 80 6.78 -7.86 4.97
C ARG A 80 5.75 -8.40 3.97
N ALA A 81 4.60 -7.74 3.85
CA ALA A 81 3.57 -8.10 2.88
C ALA A 81 4.11 -8.02 1.44
N ALA A 82 4.83 -6.94 1.11
CA ALA A 82 5.44 -6.78 -0.19
C ALA A 82 6.45 -7.89 -0.52
N ARG A 83 7.32 -8.24 0.43
CA ARG A 83 8.28 -9.35 0.28
C ARG A 83 7.57 -10.69 0.06
N ALA A 84 6.49 -10.97 0.80
CA ALA A 84 5.73 -12.20 0.64
C ALA A 84 5.12 -12.31 -0.76
N ILE A 85 4.52 -11.22 -1.27
CA ILE A 85 3.95 -11.17 -2.62
C ILE A 85 5.03 -11.32 -3.69
N ILE A 86 6.15 -10.61 -3.56
CA ILE A 86 7.29 -10.70 -4.50
C ILE A 86 7.80 -12.15 -4.55
N LYS A 87 7.99 -12.78 -3.39
CA LYS A 87 8.43 -14.18 -3.30
C LYS A 87 7.43 -15.12 -3.99
N SER A 88 6.14 -14.97 -3.70
CA SER A 88 5.09 -15.78 -4.33
C SER A 88 5.11 -15.66 -5.84
N ARG A 89 5.23 -14.44 -6.38
CA ARG A 89 5.27 -14.20 -7.83
C ARG A 89 6.54 -14.77 -8.47
N ALA A 90 7.68 -14.62 -7.81
CA ALA A 90 8.94 -15.21 -8.29
C ALA A 90 8.85 -16.75 -8.35
N GLN A 91 8.17 -17.38 -7.40
CA GLN A 91 7.88 -18.82 -7.45
C GLN A 91 6.94 -19.17 -8.61
N THR A 92 5.95 -18.33 -8.90
CA THR A 92 5.09 -18.51 -10.08
C THR A 92 5.89 -18.44 -11.38
N PHE A 93 6.81 -17.47 -11.53
CA PHE A 93 7.68 -17.40 -12.71
C PHE A 93 8.62 -18.60 -12.83
N ALA A 94 9.08 -19.15 -11.71
CA ALA A 94 9.86 -20.38 -11.72
C ALA A 94 9.05 -21.61 -12.20
N ARG A 95 7.73 -21.61 -11.97
CA ARG A 95 6.84 -22.68 -12.44
C ARG A 95 6.39 -22.49 -13.88
N ILE A 96 6.12 -21.24 -14.27
CA ILE A 96 5.60 -20.87 -15.58
C ILE A 96 6.39 -19.66 -16.10
N PRO A 97 7.57 -19.88 -16.72
CA PRO A 97 8.43 -18.80 -17.19
C PRO A 97 7.77 -17.88 -18.23
N ALA A 98 6.88 -18.40 -19.07
CA ALA A 98 6.14 -17.63 -20.08
C ALA A 98 5.30 -16.47 -19.49
N LEU A 99 4.97 -16.51 -18.19
CA LEU A 99 4.29 -15.39 -17.54
C LEU A 99 5.16 -14.14 -17.41
N LEU A 100 6.48 -14.26 -17.58
CA LEU A 100 7.38 -13.11 -17.68
C LEU A 100 7.08 -12.28 -18.93
N ASP A 101 6.59 -12.89 -19.99
CA ASP A 101 6.29 -12.21 -21.26
C ASP A 101 5.06 -11.29 -21.15
N ASN A 102 4.21 -11.52 -20.14
CA ASN A 102 3.12 -10.60 -19.78
C ASN A 102 3.64 -9.30 -19.14
N ILE A 103 4.87 -9.28 -18.64
CA ILE A 103 5.50 -8.08 -18.08
C ILE A 103 6.17 -7.30 -19.21
N GLU A 104 6.99 -8.00 -19.98
CA GLU A 104 7.68 -7.47 -21.15
C GLU A 104 7.91 -8.63 -22.12
N PRO A 105 7.62 -8.45 -23.43
CA PRO A 105 7.90 -9.47 -24.43
C PRO A 105 9.34 -9.98 -24.36
N GLU A 106 9.52 -11.28 -24.57
CA GLU A 106 10.83 -11.97 -24.61
C GLU A 106 11.60 -11.98 -23.28
N LEU A 107 11.02 -11.49 -22.18
CA LEU A 107 11.67 -11.52 -20.88
C LEU A 107 11.94 -12.96 -20.40
N SER A 108 11.12 -13.93 -20.82
CA SER A 108 11.25 -15.35 -20.47
C SER A 108 12.44 -16.05 -21.12
N ILE A 109 12.90 -15.59 -22.29
CA ILE A 109 13.97 -16.21 -23.08
C ILE A 109 15.35 -15.60 -22.80
N LEU A 110 15.41 -14.46 -22.09
CA LEU A 110 16.66 -13.82 -21.72
C LEU A 110 17.50 -14.70 -20.78
N THR A 111 18.82 -14.58 -20.88
CA THR A 111 19.72 -15.19 -19.89
C THR A 111 19.42 -14.64 -18.50
N PRO A 112 19.67 -15.40 -17.41
CA PRO A 112 19.38 -14.95 -16.04
C PRO A 112 19.98 -13.58 -15.68
N ARG A 113 21.17 -13.27 -16.22
CA ARG A 113 21.84 -11.98 -16.05
C ARG A 113 21.10 -10.86 -16.78
N GLN A 114 20.74 -11.07 -18.04
CA GLN A 114 20.01 -10.09 -18.85
C GLN A 114 18.61 -9.85 -18.27
N MET A 115 17.89 -10.91 -17.92
CA MET A 115 16.58 -10.83 -17.28
C MET A 115 16.60 -9.98 -16.01
N ALA A 116 17.56 -10.23 -15.10
CA ALA A 116 17.68 -9.47 -13.86
C ALA A 116 18.03 -7.99 -14.11
N ALA A 117 18.87 -7.70 -15.10
CA ALA A 117 19.23 -6.33 -15.48
C ALA A 117 18.03 -5.59 -16.11
N ARG A 118 17.34 -6.25 -17.04
CA ARG A 118 16.19 -5.68 -17.76
C ARG A 118 15.01 -5.41 -16.82
N ALA A 119 14.66 -6.37 -15.97
CA ALA A 119 13.62 -6.18 -14.96
C ALA A 119 13.96 -5.03 -13.98
N ALA A 120 15.24 -4.86 -13.63
CA ALA A 120 15.67 -3.74 -12.79
C ALA A 120 15.60 -2.38 -13.52
N GLN A 121 15.89 -2.34 -14.82
CA GLN A 121 15.71 -1.15 -15.65
C GLN A 121 14.24 -0.74 -15.73
N LEU A 122 13.37 -1.68 -16.10
CA LEU A 122 11.92 -1.45 -16.15
C LEU A 122 11.36 -1.01 -14.80
N PHE A 123 11.86 -1.58 -13.69
CA PHE A 123 11.44 -1.16 -12.35
C PHE A 123 11.77 0.31 -12.07
N ARG A 124 12.92 0.80 -12.51
CA ARG A 124 13.27 2.23 -12.36
C ARG A 124 12.35 3.11 -13.20
N ASN A 125 12.00 2.68 -14.40
CA ASN A 125 11.07 3.40 -15.27
C ASN A 125 9.67 3.46 -14.64
N GLU A 126 9.20 2.36 -14.05
CA GLU A 126 7.90 2.31 -13.38
C GLU A 126 7.87 3.21 -12.13
N LEU A 127 9.00 3.36 -11.42
CA LEU A 127 9.10 4.31 -10.32
C LEU A 127 9.12 5.77 -10.78
N ALA A 128 9.67 6.04 -11.97
CA ALA A 128 9.70 7.39 -12.55
C ALA A 128 8.34 7.83 -13.07
N MET A 129 7.47 6.88 -13.43
CA MET A 129 6.10 7.11 -13.87
C MET A 129 5.10 6.44 -12.92
N PRO A 130 4.88 7.00 -11.72
CA PRO A 130 3.93 6.44 -10.78
C PRO A 130 2.52 6.52 -11.37
N ARG A 131 2.06 5.38 -11.91
CA ARG A 131 0.64 5.15 -12.15
C ARG A 131 -0.03 5.17 -10.78
N GLY A 132 -1.21 5.78 -10.66
CA GLY A 132 -1.95 5.93 -9.40
C GLY A 132 -2.32 4.59 -8.74
N PHE A 133 -3.50 4.48 -8.16
CA PHE A 133 -3.93 3.20 -7.57
C PHE A 133 -3.78 2.03 -8.55
N GLY A 134 -3.02 1.00 -8.16
CA GLY A 134 -2.73 -0.18 -8.99
C GLY A 134 -1.37 -0.17 -9.68
N GLY A 135 -0.64 0.96 -9.67
CA GLY A 135 0.74 1.05 -10.16
C GLY A 135 1.74 0.22 -9.35
N GLU A 136 1.36 -0.25 -8.16
CA GLU A 136 2.21 -1.12 -7.35
C GLU A 136 2.35 -2.51 -7.97
N VAL A 137 1.35 -2.99 -8.71
CA VAL A 137 1.33 -4.35 -9.26
C VAL A 137 2.44 -4.56 -10.31
N PRO A 138 2.60 -3.68 -11.33
CA PRO A 138 3.75 -3.74 -12.25
C PRO A 138 5.09 -3.67 -11.51
N ALA A 139 5.23 -2.76 -10.55
CA ALA A 139 6.44 -2.58 -9.77
C ALA A 139 6.81 -3.84 -8.96
N MET A 140 5.82 -4.54 -8.39
CA MET A 140 6.03 -5.80 -7.68
C MET A 140 6.37 -6.97 -8.61
N ASN A 141 5.74 -7.04 -9.78
CA ASN A 141 6.07 -8.00 -10.83
C ASN A 141 7.52 -7.89 -11.27
N LEU A 142 7.98 -6.67 -11.51
CA LEU A 142 9.36 -6.39 -11.94
C LEU A 142 10.38 -6.76 -10.86
N LYS A 143 10.08 -6.47 -9.58
CA LYS A 143 10.92 -6.95 -8.46
C LYS A 143 10.98 -8.48 -8.40
N ALA A 144 9.85 -9.16 -8.62
CA ALA A 144 9.79 -10.62 -8.63
C ALA A 144 10.58 -11.23 -9.80
N ALA A 145 10.47 -10.66 -11.00
CA ALA A 145 11.26 -11.07 -12.17
C ALA A 145 12.77 -10.90 -11.92
N ALA A 146 13.19 -9.74 -11.37
CA ALA A 146 14.59 -9.51 -11.01
C ALA A 146 15.09 -10.49 -9.95
N TRP A 147 14.26 -10.82 -8.96
CA TRP A 147 14.60 -11.80 -7.93
C TRP A 147 14.75 -13.21 -8.52
N TYR A 148 13.85 -13.59 -9.43
CA TYR A 148 13.91 -14.86 -10.13
C TYR A 148 15.18 -15.00 -10.98
N GLY A 149 15.53 -13.98 -11.78
CA GLY A 149 16.78 -13.99 -12.55
C GLY A 149 18.04 -14.11 -11.67
N ARG A 150 18.06 -13.46 -10.49
CA ARG A 150 19.14 -13.63 -9.50
C ARG A 150 19.22 -15.05 -8.94
N TYR A 151 18.08 -15.65 -8.66
CA TYR A 151 17.99 -17.03 -8.20
C TYR A 151 18.53 -18.02 -9.23
N LEU A 152 18.14 -17.88 -10.51
CA LEU A 152 18.65 -18.70 -11.60
C LEU A 152 20.18 -18.59 -11.72
N ARG A 153 20.73 -17.37 -11.65
CA ARG A 153 22.18 -17.15 -11.67
C ARG A 153 22.91 -17.85 -10.53
N ALA A 154 22.33 -17.82 -9.32
CA ALA A 154 22.89 -18.52 -8.17
C ALA A 154 22.87 -20.04 -8.38
N LYS A 155 21.78 -20.58 -8.96
CA LYS A 155 21.66 -22.00 -9.30
C LYS A 155 22.68 -22.43 -10.36
N GLU A 156 22.86 -21.67 -11.43
CA GLU A 156 23.89 -21.94 -12.44
C GLU A 156 25.29 -21.98 -11.82
N SER A 157 25.60 -21.02 -10.94
CA SER A 157 26.88 -20.96 -10.25
C SER A 157 27.10 -22.18 -9.35
N GLN A 158 26.06 -22.64 -8.65
CA GLN A 158 26.12 -23.86 -7.83
C GLN A 158 26.34 -25.11 -8.69
N LEU A 159 25.65 -25.23 -9.83
CA LEU A 159 25.80 -26.36 -10.74
C LEU A 159 27.22 -26.41 -11.34
N ARG A 160 27.77 -25.26 -11.73
CA ARG A 160 29.16 -25.17 -12.24
C ARG A 160 30.18 -25.64 -11.20
N ARG A 161 30.03 -25.23 -9.93
CA ARG A 161 30.92 -25.66 -8.84
C ARG A 161 30.84 -27.17 -8.61
N ARG A 162 29.65 -27.75 -8.66
CA ARG A 162 29.46 -29.21 -8.48
C ARG A 162 30.04 -30.05 -9.61
N ARG A 163 30.10 -29.52 -10.83
CA ARG A 163 30.69 -30.21 -11.99
C ARG A 163 32.22 -30.13 -12.06
N ALA A 164 32.81 -29.22 -11.28
CA ALA A 164 34.26 -29.03 -11.20
C ALA A 164 34.90 -29.77 -10.01
N GLN A 165 34.09 -30.51 -9.24
CA GLN A 165 34.49 -31.44 -8.18
C GLN A 165 34.35 -32.86 -8.72
#